data_AF-A0A430B418-F1
#
_entry.id   AF-A0A430B418-F1
#
_cell.length_a   1.000
_cell.length_b   1.000
_cell.length_c   1.000
_cell.angle_alpha   90.00
_cell.angle_beta   90.00
_cell.angle_gamma   90.00
#
_symmetry.space_group_name_H-M   'P 1'
#
loop_
_entity.id
_entity.type
_entity.pdbx_description
1 polymer ?
#
loop_
_entity_poly.entity_id
_entity_poly.type
_entity_poly.pdbx_seq_one_letter_code
_entity_poly.pdbx_strand_id
1 'polypeptide(L)'
;MRLVMTAVALAAFLFFIFQTGKNNVVYWLQAIYILAAAIDISWLFMGLEDFKKTVIRNMAVKLVSVALIFAIVRSKEDLGLYVLILALSQFFVQLTMWPYLKKIVNKISQTKLNLGSHILPSLQLFIPQVAIQVYVILNKTMLGYFADYSEVGFFDSADKLVRIILSVVTALGVVMLPRISHTFSKGNLKQVNEYVYKSFNFVSNLSAPLCFGLAAIAKTFTPIYFGPSFEKTGTIIMIISPVIIFIAWSNVLGQQYLLPTGENTEYTLSVVCGAIINFIVNLLLVRNFTSIGVSIGTIIAEFSVTSVQFF
;
A
#
# COMPACT_ATOMS: atom_id res chain seq x y z
N MET A 1 -9.08 8.74 17.70
CA MET A 1 -8.83 7.33 17.30
C MET A 1 -7.40 7.08 16.84
N ARG A 2 -6.88 7.81 15.84
CA ARG A 2 -5.51 7.61 15.32
C ARG A 2 -4.44 7.54 16.41
N LEU A 3 -4.37 8.55 17.29
CA LEU A 3 -3.42 8.58 18.43
C LEU A 3 -3.54 7.38 19.38
N VAL A 4 -4.76 6.90 19.63
CA VAL A 4 -5.00 5.72 20.48
C VAL A 4 -4.45 4.48 19.80
N MET A 5 -4.75 4.30 18.51
CA MET A 5 -4.25 3.15 17.75
C MET A 5 -2.73 3.18 17.59
N THR A 6 -2.11 4.34 17.38
CA THR A 6 -0.64 4.44 17.39
C THR A 6 -0.03 4.18 18.76
N ALA A 7 -0.69 4.58 19.85
CA ALA A 7 -0.22 4.25 21.20
C ALA A 7 -0.28 2.73 21.46
N VAL A 8 -1.37 2.07 21.07
CA VAL A 8 -1.51 0.60 21.14
C VAL A 8 -0.45 -0.08 20.28
N ALA A 9 -0.25 0.36 19.03
CA ALA A 9 0.75 -0.19 18.13
C ALA A 9 2.18 0.00 18.68
N LEU A 10 2.48 1.17 19.25
CA LEU A 10 3.77 1.45 19.87
C LEU A 10 4.00 0.55 21.10
N ALA A 11 3.00 0.38 21.95
CA ALA A 11 3.09 -0.51 23.11
C ALA A 11 3.33 -1.97 22.70
N ALA A 12 2.60 -2.46 21.70
CA ALA A 12 2.79 -3.81 21.16
C ALA A 12 4.18 -3.98 20.54
N PHE A 13 4.67 -2.98 19.82
CA PHE A 13 6.01 -3.01 19.21
C PHE A 13 7.12 -2.98 20.26
N LEU A 14 6.99 -2.16 21.31
CA LEU A 14 7.92 -2.14 22.43
C LEU A 14 7.93 -3.49 23.15
N PHE A 15 6.76 -4.08 23.42
CA PHE A 15 6.66 -5.42 23.99
C PHE A 15 7.37 -6.48 23.13
N PHE A 16 7.20 -6.43 21.80
CA PHE A 16 7.91 -7.30 20.86
C PHE A 16 9.44 -7.14 20.93
N ILE A 17 9.95 -5.91 21.02
CA ILE A 17 11.39 -5.64 21.16
C ILE A 17 11.91 -6.26 22.47
N PHE A 18 11.18 -6.08 23.58
CA PHE A 18 11.58 -6.66 24.86
C PHE A 18 11.56 -8.19 24.84
N GLN A 19 10.58 -8.82 24.19
CA GLN A 19 10.47 -10.29 24.12
C GLN A 19 11.51 -10.95 23.22
N THR A 20 11.89 -10.29 22.12
CA THR A 20 12.87 -10.88 21.20
C THR A 20 14.27 -10.95 21.78
N GLY A 21 14.60 -10.18 22.83
CA GLY A 21 15.89 -10.19 23.53
C GLY A 21 17.10 -9.78 22.67
N LYS A 22 16.91 -9.64 21.35
CA LYS A 22 17.89 -9.16 20.39
C LYS A 22 17.90 -7.64 20.48
N ASN A 23 18.89 -7.09 21.17
CA ASN A 23 19.15 -5.65 21.22
C ASN A 23 19.67 -5.14 19.87
N ASN A 24 18.83 -5.24 18.83
CA ASN A 24 19.13 -4.74 17.51
C ASN A 24 18.68 -3.27 17.45
N VAL A 25 19.64 -2.36 17.39
CA VAL A 25 19.43 -0.91 17.28
C VAL A 25 18.44 -0.56 16.16
N VAL A 26 18.40 -1.36 15.08
CA VAL A 26 17.47 -1.17 13.96
C VAL A 26 16.01 -1.17 14.39
N TYR A 27 15.60 -2.01 15.37
CA TYR A 27 14.22 -2.04 15.82
C TYR A 27 13.81 -0.77 16.54
N TRP A 28 14.70 -0.24 17.39
CA TRP A 28 14.47 1.04 18.06
C TRP A 28 14.35 2.20 17.07
N LEU A 29 15.18 2.22 16.03
CA LEU A 29 15.11 3.23 14.97
C LEU A 29 13.80 3.15 14.18
N GLN A 30 13.27 1.95 13.95
CA GLN A 30 11.97 1.78 13.28
C GLN A 30 10.78 2.29 14.11
N ALA A 31 10.88 2.40 15.43
CA ALA A 31 9.82 2.97 16.26
C ALA A 31 9.46 4.42 15.85
N ILE A 32 10.41 5.15 15.25
CA ILE A 32 10.19 6.49 14.70
C ILE A 32 9.12 6.48 13.59
N TYR A 33 8.99 5.40 12.81
CA TYR A 33 7.92 5.28 11.82
C TYR A 33 6.52 5.25 12.46
N ILE A 34 6.39 4.60 13.62
CA ILE A 34 5.12 4.55 14.37
C ILE A 34 4.77 5.96 14.88
N LEU A 35 5.78 6.71 15.35
CA LEU A 35 5.60 8.11 15.75
C LEU A 35 5.23 8.99 14.55
N ALA A 36 5.89 8.82 13.40
CA ALA A 36 5.55 9.52 12.16
C ALA A 36 4.09 9.25 11.75
N ALA A 37 3.62 8.01 11.89
CA ALA A 37 2.23 7.65 11.62
C ALA A 37 1.25 8.32 12.59
N ALA A 38 1.65 8.69 13.81
CA ALA A 38 0.80 9.37 14.78
C ALA A 38 0.54 10.83 14.40
N ILE A 39 1.56 11.50 13.86
CA ILE A 39 1.52 12.92 13.46
C ILE A 39 1.10 13.12 12.00
N ASP A 40 0.77 12.06 11.27
CA ASP A 40 0.38 12.18 9.88
C ASP A 40 -1.02 12.80 9.72
N ILE A 41 -1.05 13.93 9.01
CA ILE A 41 -2.25 14.70 8.68
C ILE A 41 -2.43 14.84 7.16
N SER A 42 -1.71 14.07 6.35
CA SER A 42 -1.80 14.11 4.87
C SER A 42 -3.21 13.85 4.35
N TRP A 43 -3.95 12.95 5.01
CA TRP A 43 -5.35 12.62 4.71
C TRP A 43 -6.29 13.84 4.72
N LEU A 44 -6.03 14.84 5.56
CA LEU A 44 -6.82 16.07 5.58
C LEU A 44 -6.67 16.84 4.26
N PHE A 45 -5.44 16.99 3.79
CA PHE A 45 -5.14 17.69 2.54
C PHE A 45 -5.67 16.91 1.34
N MET A 46 -5.56 15.58 1.35
CA MET A 46 -6.16 14.73 0.32
C MET A 46 -7.69 14.87 0.29
N GLY A 47 -8.35 14.88 1.45
CA GLY A 47 -9.80 15.07 1.55
C GLY A 47 -10.29 16.47 1.12
N LEU A 48 -9.43 17.48 1.27
CA LEU A 48 -9.67 18.85 0.78
C LEU A 48 -9.23 19.07 -0.68
N GLU A 49 -8.83 18.01 -1.39
CA GLU A 49 -8.29 18.05 -2.75
C GLU A 49 -7.00 18.90 -2.92
N ASP A 50 -6.28 19.21 -1.83
CA ASP A 50 -5.02 19.97 -1.83
C ASP A 50 -3.78 19.05 -1.83
N PHE A 51 -3.71 18.18 -2.84
CA PHE A 51 -2.63 17.19 -2.99
C PHE A 51 -1.26 17.83 -3.19
N LYS A 52 -1.21 19.05 -3.76
CA LYS A 52 0.03 19.76 -4.09
C LYS A 52 0.93 19.94 -2.86
N LYS A 53 0.35 20.28 -1.70
CA LYS A 53 1.12 20.46 -0.46
C LYS A 53 1.78 19.14 -0.02
N THR A 54 1.04 18.04 -0.07
CA THR A 54 1.55 16.72 0.31
C THR A 54 2.63 16.24 -0.66
N VAL A 55 2.38 16.34 -1.98
CA VAL A 55 3.29 15.82 -3.01
C VAL A 55 4.62 16.58 -3.02
N ILE A 56 4.61 17.92 -3.06
CA ILE A 56 5.84 18.72 -3.14
C ILE A 56 6.75 18.47 -1.94
N ARG A 57 6.17 18.41 -0.73
CA ARG A 57 6.95 18.18 0.49
C ARG A 57 7.48 16.76 0.57
N ASN A 58 6.67 15.77 0.20
CA ASN A 58 7.11 14.38 0.13
C ASN A 58 8.29 14.22 -0.85
N MET A 59 8.19 14.82 -2.04
CA MET A 59 9.27 14.82 -3.04
C MET A 59 10.53 15.53 -2.52
N ALA A 60 10.39 16.74 -1.96
CA ALA A 60 11.53 17.51 -1.46
C ALA A 60 12.30 16.76 -0.37
N VAL A 61 11.60 16.20 0.62
CA VAL A 61 12.26 15.43 1.69
C VAL A 61 12.88 14.16 1.13
N LYS A 62 12.19 13.40 0.26
CA LYS A 62 12.75 12.18 -0.35
C LYS A 62 14.03 12.45 -1.14
N LEU A 63 14.10 13.55 -1.90
CA LEU A 63 15.32 13.93 -2.61
C LEU A 63 16.48 14.22 -1.64
N VAL A 64 16.20 14.92 -0.55
CA VAL A 64 17.19 15.16 0.52
C VAL A 64 17.61 13.84 1.17
N SER A 65 16.68 12.94 1.47
CA SER A 65 16.98 11.60 2.02
C SER A 65 17.92 10.81 1.11
N VAL A 66 17.64 10.81 -0.20
CA VAL A 66 18.47 10.12 -1.19
C VAL A 66 19.87 10.74 -1.22
N ALA A 67 19.98 12.07 -1.24
CA ALA A 67 21.27 12.75 -1.18
C ALA A 67 22.07 12.40 0.09
N LEU A 68 21.41 12.36 1.26
CA LEU A 68 22.03 11.97 2.53
C LEU A 68 22.49 10.51 2.53
N ILE A 69 21.70 9.60 1.96
CA ILE A 69 22.08 8.18 1.85
C ILE A 69 23.37 8.04 1.03
N PHE A 70 23.43 8.65 -0.15
CA PHE A 70 24.64 8.59 -0.99
C PHE A 70 25.86 9.31 -0.38
N ALA A 71 25.64 10.35 0.43
CA ALA A 71 26.72 11.08 1.07
C ALA A 71 27.34 10.31 2.24
N ILE A 72 26.51 9.65 3.07
CA ILE A 72 26.90 9.17 4.41
C ILE A 72 26.95 7.64 4.51
N VAL A 73 26.11 6.89 3.80
CA VAL A 73 26.06 5.42 3.88
C VAL A 73 27.10 4.83 2.94
N ARG A 74 28.13 4.18 3.48
CA ARG A 74 29.28 3.67 2.71
C ARG A 74 29.49 2.17 2.85
N SER A 75 29.05 1.54 3.94
CA SER A 75 29.25 0.12 4.17
C SER A 75 28.03 -0.59 4.79
N LYS A 76 28.12 -1.91 5.00
CA LYS A 76 27.02 -2.72 5.54
C LYS A 76 26.76 -2.43 7.03
N GLU A 77 27.79 -1.96 7.73
CA GLU A 77 27.74 -1.56 9.14
C GLU A 77 26.87 -0.30 9.32
N ASP A 78 26.70 0.51 8.27
CA ASP A 78 25.87 1.73 8.27
C ASP A 78 24.36 1.45 8.17
N LEU A 79 23.93 0.20 8.29
CA LEU A 79 22.51 -0.17 8.21
C LEU A 79 21.64 0.64 9.19
N GLY A 80 22.13 0.88 10.41
CA GLY A 80 21.44 1.72 11.38
C GLY A 80 21.27 3.16 10.89
N LEU A 81 22.31 3.76 10.31
CA LEU A 81 22.27 5.11 9.78
C LEU A 81 21.32 5.22 8.57
N TYR A 82 21.34 4.24 7.69
CA TYR A 82 20.39 4.12 6.58
C TYR A 82 18.93 4.09 7.09
N VAL A 83 18.63 3.23 8.06
CA VAL A 83 17.28 3.12 8.66
C VAL A 83 16.89 4.44 9.34
N LEU A 84 17.81 5.07 10.05
CA LEU A 84 17.58 6.35 10.73
C LEU A 84 17.24 7.46 9.73
N ILE A 85 17.99 7.59 8.62
CA ILE A 85 17.71 8.58 7.57
C ILE A 85 16.28 8.38 7.05
N LEU A 86 15.90 7.14 6.73
CA LEU A 86 14.58 6.87 6.19
C LEU A 86 13.46 7.17 7.20
N ALA A 87 13.65 6.79 8.47
CA ALA A 87 12.65 6.99 9.51
C ALA A 87 12.48 8.47 9.87
N LEU A 88 13.58 9.22 10.02
CA LEU A 88 13.54 10.66 10.24
C LEU A 88 12.95 11.40 9.04
N SER A 89 13.28 11.00 7.82
CA SER A 89 12.71 11.59 6.62
C SER A 89 11.19 11.47 6.60
N GLN A 90 10.66 10.28 6.94
CA GLN A 90 9.22 10.10 7.09
C GLN A 90 8.65 10.92 8.24
N PHE A 91 9.33 11.02 9.37
CA PHE A 91 8.88 11.88 10.46
C PHE A 91 8.79 13.36 10.05
N PHE A 92 9.81 13.87 9.35
CA PHE A 92 9.88 15.26 8.90
C PHE A 92 8.83 15.59 7.84
N VAL A 93 8.57 14.69 6.88
CA VAL A 93 7.48 14.89 5.90
C VAL A 93 6.17 15.20 6.64
N GLN A 94 5.84 14.40 7.65
CA GLN A 94 4.59 14.50 8.38
C GLN A 94 4.58 15.74 9.26
N LEU A 95 5.70 16.05 9.93
CA LEU A 95 5.84 17.23 10.78
C LEU A 95 5.67 18.53 9.98
N THR A 96 6.25 18.60 8.77
CA THR A 96 6.19 19.81 7.92
C THR A 96 4.78 20.14 7.43
N MET A 97 3.81 19.23 7.56
CA MET A 97 2.40 19.48 7.22
C MET A 97 1.67 20.34 8.28
N TRP A 98 2.05 20.22 9.56
CA TRP A 98 1.32 20.83 10.69
C TRP A 98 1.18 22.36 10.64
N PRO A 99 2.16 23.14 10.17
CA PRO A 99 2.00 24.59 10.04
C PRO A 99 0.80 24.99 9.17
N TYR A 100 0.44 24.18 8.17
CA TYR A 100 -0.70 24.45 7.29
C TYR A 100 -2.05 24.16 7.93
N LEU A 101 -2.10 23.26 8.93
CA LEU A 101 -3.32 22.93 9.66
C LEU A 101 -3.93 24.16 10.34
N LYS A 102 -3.09 25.03 10.89
CA LYS A 102 -3.49 26.27 11.57
C LYS A 102 -4.30 27.22 10.70
N LYS A 103 -4.17 27.12 9.37
CA LYS A 103 -4.91 27.94 8.40
C LYS A 103 -6.26 27.34 7.99
N ILE A 104 -6.47 26.06 8.27
CA ILE A 104 -7.63 25.29 7.82
C ILE A 104 -8.61 25.06 8.97
N VAL A 105 -8.09 24.74 10.16
CA VAL A 105 -8.89 24.32 11.31
C VAL A 105 -8.80 25.38 12.42
N ASN A 106 -9.94 25.97 12.77
CA ASN A 106 -10.08 26.83 13.95
C ASN A 106 -9.99 25.99 15.23
N LYS A 107 -9.68 26.62 16.37
CA LYS A 107 -9.64 25.92 17.67
C LYS A 107 -10.96 25.18 17.92
N ILE A 108 -10.85 23.87 18.12
CA ILE A 108 -12.00 22.98 18.38
C ILE A 108 -12.42 23.13 19.85
N SER A 109 -13.72 23.29 20.10
CA SER A 109 -14.28 23.23 21.45
C SER A 109 -14.25 21.79 21.97
N GLN A 110 -13.53 21.54 23.06
CA GLN A 110 -13.30 20.20 23.62
C GLN A 110 -14.58 19.51 24.16
N THR A 111 -15.66 20.26 24.36
CA THR A 111 -16.90 19.80 25.00
C THR A 111 -17.91 19.10 24.08
N LYS A 112 -17.63 18.96 22.77
CA LYS A 112 -18.53 18.30 21.80
C LYS A 112 -17.92 17.08 21.09
N LEU A 113 -16.87 16.48 21.65
CA LEU A 113 -16.19 15.34 21.01
C LEU A 113 -16.96 14.03 21.21
N ASN A 114 -17.80 13.65 20.25
CA ASN A 114 -18.37 12.31 20.18
C ASN A 114 -17.36 11.35 19.51
N LEU A 115 -16.40 10.86 20.30
CA LEU A 115 -15.40 9.92 19.79
C LEU A 115 -16.00 8.54 19.46
N GLY A 116 -17.06 8.15 20.18
CA GLY A 116 -17.68 6.83 20.06
C GLY A 116 -18.35 6.59 18.70
N SER A 117 -18.99 7.60 18.13
CA SER A 117 -19.68 7.51 16.83
C SER A 117 -18.75 7.19 15.66
N HIS A 118 -17.45 7.42 15.79
CA HIS A 118 -16.47 7.17 14.72
C HIS A 118 -15.72 5.83 14.88
N ILE A 119 -15.86 5.14 16.01
CA ILE A 119 -15.13 3.88 16.27
C ILE A 119 -15.60 2.78 15.33
N LEU A 120 -16.91 2.52 15.27
CA LEU A 120 -17.46 1.43 14.48
C LEU A 120 -17.19 1.61 12.97
N PRO A 121 -17.46 2.78 12.34
CA PRO A 121 -17.12 2.99 10.92
C PRO A 121 -15.62 2.85 10.64
N SER A 122 -14.76 3.32 11.54
CA SER A 122 -13.31 3.19 11.37
C SER A 122 -12.85 1.73 11.47
N LEU A 123 -13.48 0.92 12.33
CA LEU A 123 -13.21 -0.51 12.42
C LEU A 123 -13.67 -1.25 11.16
N GLN A 124 -14.83 -0.89 10.61
CA GLN A 124 -15.29 -1.44 9.33
C GLN A 124 -14.29 -1.19 8.20
N LEU A 125 -13.68 0.00 8.15
CA LEU A 125 -12.64 0.32 7.16
C LEU A 125 -11.26 -0.27 7.50
N PHE A 126 -11.04 -0.66 8.75
CA PHE A 126 -9.78 -1.28 9.18
C PHE A 126 -9.68 -2.74 8.71
N ILE A 127 -10.77 -3.51 8.76
CA ILE A 127 -10.80 -4.92 8.35
C ILE A 127 -10.25 -5.15 6.93
N PRO A 128 -10.71 -4.45 5.87
CA PRO A 128 -10.16 -4.66 4.53
C PRO A 128 -8.68 -4.26 4.45
N GLN A 129 -8.24 -3.23 5.19
CA GLN A 129 -6.82 -2.87 5.22
C GLN A 129 -5.95 -3.97 5.83
N VAL A 130 -6.42 -4.59 6.92
CA VAL A 130 -5.74 -5.75 7.52
C VAL A 130 -5.74 -6.91 6.54
N ALA A 131 -6.87 -7.24 5.92
CA ALA A 131 -6.96 -8.33 4.97
C ALA A 131 -5.98 -8.16 3.79
N ILE A 132 -5.87 -6.95 3.23
CA ILE A 132 -4.86 -6.62 2.20
C ILE A 132 -3.44 -6.89 2.71
N GLN A 133 -3.11 -6.37 3.90
CA GLN A 133 -1.76 -6.52 4.45
C GLN A 133 -1.42 -7.96 4.79
N VAL A 134 -2.40 -8.73 5.29
CA VAL A 134 -2.24 -10.12 5.66
C VAL A 134 -1.77 -10.93 4.46
N TYR A 135 -2.44 -10.89 3.31
CA TYR A 135 -2.01 -11.74 2.19
C TYR A 135 -0.70 -11.27 1.53
N VAL A 136 -0.45 -9.95 1.48
CA VAL A 136 0.83 -9.41 0.96
C VAL A 136 2.01 -9.86 1.82
N ILE A 137 1.87 -9.86 3.14
CA ILE A 137 2.91 -10.31 4.07
C ILE A 137 2.98 -11.85 4.08
N LEU A 138 1.85 -12.55 4.08
CA LEU A 138 1.79 -14.00 4.06
C LEU A 138 2.48 -14.59 2.83
N ASN A 139 2.36 -13.98 1.64
CA ASN A 139 3.09 -14.40 0.45
C ASN A 139 4.60 -14.61 0.73
N LYS A 140 5.24 -13.61 1.35
CA LYS A 140 6.68 -13.62 1.64
C LYS A 140 7.01 -14.56 2.80
N THR A 141 6.17 -14.58 3.82
CA THR A 141 6.34 -15.47 4.99
C THR A 141 6.22 -16.94 4.59
N MET A 142 5.23 -17.29 3.76
CA MET A 142 5.04 -18.66 3.27
C MET A 142 6.20 -19.09 2.37
N LEU A 143 6.70 -18.21 1.49
CA LEU A 143 7.92 -18.51 0.72
C LEU A 143 9.14 -18.75 1.61
N GLY A 144 9.34 -17.91 2.63
CA GLY A 144 10.46 -18.08 3.55
C GLY A 144 10.35 -19.34 4.42
N TYR A 145 9.15 -19.87 4.62
CA TYR A 145 8.91 -21.10 5.38
C TYR A 145 8.97 -22.37 4.52
N PHE A 146 8.36 -22.35 3.33
CA PHE A 146 8.22 -23.54 2.47
C PHE A 146 9.28 -23.65 1.35
N ALA A 147 10.00 -22.56 1.08
CA ALA A 147 11.05 -22.50 0.07
C ALA A 147 12.33 -21.91 0.69
N ASP A 148 13.14 -21.22 -0.10
CA ASP A 148 14.40 -20.62 0.33
C ASP A 148 14.32 -19.08 0.35
N TYR A 149 15.21 -18.43 1.11
CA TYR A 149 15.32 -16.97 1.16
C TYR A 149 15.65 -16.35 -0.20
N SER A 150 16.32 -17.10 -1.09
CA SER A 150 16.53 -16.70 -2.49
C SER A 150 15.20 -16.49 -3.23
N GLU A 151 14.23 -17.39 -3.06
CA GLU A 151 12.88 -17.29 -3.64
C GLU A 151 12.11 -16.08 -3.11
N VAL A 152 12.26 -15.78 -1.83
CA VAL A 152 11.70 -14.56 -1.21
C VAL A 152 12.29 -13.33 -1.88
N GLY A 153 13.62 -13.31 -2.09
CA GLY A 153 14.30 -12.20 -2.77
C GLY A 153 13.85 -12.02 -4.22
N PHE A 154 13.67 -13.11 -4.97
CA PHE A 154 13.20 -13.05 -6.35
C PHE A 154 11.77 -12.53 -6.45
N PHE A 155 10.87 -13.04 -5.60
CA PHE A 155 9.48 -12.62 -5.56
C PHE A 155 9.33 -11.18 -5.08
N ASP A 156 10.02 -10.79 -4.00
CA ASP A 156 9.96 -9.42 -3.47
C ASP A 156 10.44 -8.39 -4.48
N SER A 157 11.48 -8.72 -5.26
CA SER A 157 11.98 -7.86 -6.34
C SER A 157 10.96 -7.71 -7.48
N ALA A 158 10.30 -8.80 -7.86
CA ALA A 158 9.25 -8.79 -8.87
C ALA A 158 8.02 -7.99 -8.42
N ASP A 159 7.50 -8.28 -7.22
CA ASP A 159 6.32 -7.61 -6.64
C ASP A 159 6.58 -6.09 -6.49
N LYS A 160 7.77 -5.69 -6.06
CA LYS A 160 8.15 -4.26 -5.98
C LYS A 160 8.09 -3.59 -7.34
N LEU A 161 8.63 -4.19 -8.40
CA LEU A 161 8.58 -3.62 -9.75
C LEU A 161 7.14 -3.50 -10.26
N VAL A 162 6.33 -4.54 -10.08
CA VAL A 162 4.91 -4.51 -10.46
C VAL A 162 4.17 -3.40 -9.70
N ARG A 163 4.42 -3.23 -8.39
CA ARG A 163 3.83 -2.16 -7.58
C ARG A 163 4.26 -0.76 -8.01
N ILE A 164 5.50 -0.59 -8.48
CA ILE A 164 5.94 0.69 -9.05
C ILE A 164 5.10 1.06 -10.28
N ILE A 165 4.91 0.11 -11.20
CA ILE A 165 4.08 0.32 -12.39
C ILE A 165 2.61 0.59 -12.01
N LEU A 166 2.09 -0.20 -11.06
CA LEU A 166 0.73 -0.04 -10.55
C LEU A 166 0.49 1.32 -9.88
N SER A 167 1.50 1.92 -9.27
CA SER A 167 1.37 3.24 -8.63
C SER A 167 0.99 4.33 -9.63
N VAL A 168 1.41 4.21 -10.90
CA VAL A 168 1.03 5.12 -11.98
C VAL A 168 -0.46 4.99 -12.31
N VAL A 169 -0.96 3.76 -12.33
CA VAL A 169 -2.38 3.47 -12.65
C VAL A 169 -3.30 3.90 -11.51
N THR A 170 -2.91 3.60 -10.26
CA THR A 170 -3.74 3.85 -9.07
C THR A 170 -3.69 5.30 -8.58
N ALA A 171 -2.76 6.13 -9.08
CA ALA A 171 -2.70 7.56 -8.76
C ALA A 171 -4.02 8.30 -9.04
N LEU A 172 -4.76 7.88 -10.08
CA LEU A 172 -6.08 8.44 -10.38
C LEU A 172 -7.06 8.20 -9.22
N GLY A 173 -7.05 7.02 -8.62
CA GLY A 173 -7.99 6.66 -7.55
C GLY A 173 -7.85 7.52 -6.30
N VAL A 174 -6.63 7.91 -5.95
CA VAL A 174 -6.36 8.81 -4.81
C VAL A 174 -7.02 10.18 -4.98
N VAL A 175 -7.10 10.67 -6.22
CA VAL A 175 -7.71 11.97 -6.54
C VAL A 175 -9.23 11.84 -6.70
N MET A 176 -9.70 10.74 -7.28
CA MET A 176 -11.12 10.53 -7.57
C MET A 176 -11.94 10.18 -6.33
N LEU A 177 -11.36 9.50 -5.34
CA LEU A 177 -12.03 9.14 -4.09
C LEU A 177 -12.76 10.32 -3.43
N PRO A 178 -12.08 11.41 -3.00
CA PRO A 178 -12.75 12.53 -2.33
C PRO A 178 -13.77 13.23 -3.24
N ARG A 179 -13.47 13.32 -4.53
CA ARG A 179 -14.34 13.94 -5.53
C ARG A 179 -15.67 13.20 -5.69
N ILE A 180 -15.62 11.86 -5.74
CA ILE A 180 -16.81 11.02 -5.85
C ILE A 180 -17.59 11.03 -4.54
N SER A 181 -16.92 10.94 -3.38
CA SER A 181 -17.59 11.05 -2.08
C SER A 181 -18.37 12.37 -1.92
N HIS A 182 -17.80 13.50 -2.34
CA HIS A 182 -18.49 14.78 -2.32
C HIS A 182 -19.63 14.87 -3.36
N THR A 183 -19.51 14.21 -4.50
CA THR A 183 -20.57 14.19 -5.52
C THR A 183 -21.74 13.31 -5.09
N PHE A 184 -21.44 12.16 -4.47
CA PHE A 184 -22.43 11.25 -3.90
C PHE A 184 -23.19 11.89 -2.73
N SER A 185 -22.50 12.64 -1.84
CA SER A 185 -23.16 13.34 -0.74
C SER A 185 -24.14 14.44 -1.19
N LYS A 186 -24.03 14.91 -2.43
CA LYS A 186 -25.00 15.81 -3.08
C LYS A 186 -26.16 15.09 -3.78
N GLY A 187 -26.20 13.76 -3.75
CA GLY A 187 -27.22 12.94 -4.40
C GLY A 187 -27.08 12.83 -5.92
N ASN A 188 -25.96 13.28 -6.52
CA ASN A 188 -25.79 13.28 -7.97
C ASN A 188 -25.21 11.96 -8.49
N LEU A 189 -26.02 10.90 -8.47
CA LEU A 189 -25.61 9.54 -8.89
C LEU A 189 -25.19 9.49 -10.37
N LYS A 190 -25.80 10.29 -11.24
CA LYS A 190 -25.43 10.34 -12.65
C LYS A 190 -23.97 10.77 -12.82
N GLN A 191 -23.56 11.83 -12.12
CA GLN A 191 -22.19 12.31 -12.18
C GLN A 191 -21.20 11.37 -11.51
N VAL A 192 -21.60 10.67 -10.44
CA VAL A 192 -20.81 9.58 -9.84
C VAL A 192 -20.50 8.51 -10.88
N ASN A 193 -21.54 8.02 -11.58
CA ASN A 193 -21.36 6.99 -12.62
C ASN A 193 -20.49 7.49 -13.77
N GLU A 194 -20.67 8.72 -14.24
CA GLU A 194 -19.80 9.31 -15.27
C GLU A 194 -18.32 9.35 -14.84
N TYR A 195 -18.03 9.69 -13.59
CA TYR A 195 -16.67 9.66 -13.05
C TYR A 195 -16.11 8.24 -13.00
N VAL A 196 -16.89 7.28 -12.50
CA VAL A 196 -16.48 5.87 -12.43
C VAL A 196 -16.21 5.29 -13.81
N TYR A 197 -17.08 5.53 -14.80
CA TYR A 197 -16.87 5.06 -16.18
C TYR A 197 -15.63 5.69 -16.81
N LYS A 198 -15.41 7.00 -16.62
CA LYS A 198 -14.19 7.66 -17.11
C LYS A 198 -12.94 7.09 -16.46
N SER A 199 -12.95 6.90 -15.15
CA SER A 199 -11.86 6.26 -14.43
C SER A 199 -11.62 4.84 -14.91
N PHE A 200 -12.67 4.02 -15.05
CA PHE A 200 -12.57 2.63 -15.50
C PHE A 200 -11.97 2.53 -16.90
N ASN A 201 -12.44 3.37 -17.84
CA ASN A 201 -11.88 3.43 -19.20
C ASN A 201 -10.42 3.85 -19.19
N PHE A 202 -10.06 4.87 -18.42
CA PHE A 202 -8.69 5.34 -18.29
C PHE A 202 -7.76 4.24 -17.74
N VAL A 203 -8.13 3.65 -16.59
CA VAL A 203 -7.27 2.63 -15.97
C VAL A 203 -7.19 1.37 -16.80
N SER A 204 -8.24 0.99 -17.54
CA SER A 204 -8.21 -0.17 -18.45
C SER A 204 -7.26 0.07 -19.62
N ASN A 205 -7.38 1.24 -20.26
CA ASN A 205 -6.53 1.63 -21.38
C ASN A 205 -5.05 1.80 -20.98
N LEU A 206 -4.77 2.11 -19.71
CA LEU A 206 -3.42 2.27 -19.20
C LEU A 206 -2.83 0.97 -18.62
N SER A 207 -3.62 0.20 -17.88
CA SER A 207 -3.15 -1.03 -17.21
C SER A 207 -2.82 -2.14 -18.20
N ALA A 208 -3.58 -2.30 -19.29
CA ALA A 208 -3.32 -3.32 -20.30
C ALA A 208 -1.94 -3.16 -20.97
N PRO A 209 -1.57 -2.00 -21.57
CA PRO A 209 -0.25 -1.85 -22.16
C PRO A 209 0.88 -1.91 -21.12
N LEU A 210 0.65 -1.46 -19.88
CA LEU A 210 1.64 -1.61 -18.82
C LEU A 210 1.86 -3.07 -18.41
N CYS A 211 0.79 -3.86 -18.32
CA CYS A 211 0.85 -5.29 -18.05
C CYS A 211 1.63 -6.03 -19.14
N PHE A 212 1.20 -5.90 -20.41
CA PHE A 212 1.85 -6.61 -21.51
C PHE A 212 3.26 -6.08 -21.80
N GLY A 213 3.47 -4.76 -21.69
CA GLY A 213 4.77 -4.13 -21.87
C GLY A 213 5.77 -4.61 -20.82
N LEU A 214 5.38 -4.64 -19.54
CA LEU A 214 6.24 -5.15 -18.47
C LEU A 214 6.53 -6.65 -18.66
N ALA A 215 5.50 -7.45 -18.96
CA ALA A 215 5.67 -8.89 -19.19
C ALA A 215 6.60 -9.20 -20.37
N ALA A 216 6.49 -8.43 -21.46
CA ALA A 216 7.31 -8.61 -22.67
C ALA A 216 8.79 -8.33 -22.42
N ILE A 217 9.12 -7.30 -21.63
CA ILE A 217 10.51 -6.93 -21.36
C ILE A 217 11.10 -7.66 -20.14
N ALA A 218 10.29 -8.31 -19.32
CA ALA A 218 10.67 -8.81 -18.01
C ALA A 218 11.95 -9.68 -18.01
N LYS A 219 11.99 -10.70 -18.88
CA LYS A 219 13.14 -11.63 -18.96
C LYS A 219 14.44 -10.96 -19.40
N THR A 220 14.36 -9.91 -20.21
CA THR A 220 15.53 -9.15 -20.69
C THR A 220 15.95 -8.09 -19.67
N PHE A 221 14.98 -7.40 -19.07
CA PHE A 221 15.20 -6.31 -18.13
C PHE A 221 15.83 -6.81 -16.82
N THR A 222 15.35 -7.94 -16.29
CA THR A 222 15.74 -8.41 -14.97
C THR A 222 17.24 -8.70 -14.83
N PRO A 223 17.91 -9.46 -15.73
CA PRO A 223 19.34 -9.69 -15.64
C PRO A 223 20.18 -8.42 -15.76
N ILE A 224 19.70 -7.42 -16.51
CA ILE A 224 20.38 -6.13 -16.69
C ILE A 224 20.30 -5.31 -15.41
N TYR A 225 19.13 -5.28 -14.76
CA TYR A 225 18.87 -4.43 -13.61
C TYR A 225 19.34 -5.04 -12.28
N PHE A 226 19.06 -6.32 -12.06
CA PHE A 226 19.38 -7.02 -10.80
C PHE A 226 20.64 -7.90 -10.89
N GLY A 227 21.15 -8.13 -12.09
CA GLY A 227 22.28 -9.03 -12.35
C GLY A 227 21.86 -10.43 -12.80
N PRO A 228 22.78 -11.22 -13.36
CA PRO A 228 22.48 -12.51 -13.99
C PRO A 228 21.82 -13.53 -13.06
N SER A 229 22.13 -13.50 -11.76
CA SER A 229 21.56 -14.39 -10.74
C SER A 229 20.06 -14.18 -10.47
N PHE A 230 19.46 -13.11 -11.00
CA PHE A 230 18.04 -12.80 -10.84
C PHE A 230 17.17 -13.21 -12.03
N GLU A 231 17.65 -14.01 -12.98
CA GLU A 231 16.88 -14.42 -14.16
C GLU A 231 15.45 -14.94 -13.83
N LYS A 232 15.31 -15.68 -12.73
CA LYS A 232 14.01 -16.17 -12.24
C LYS A 232 13.01 -15.03 -11.96
N THR A 233 13.46 -13.89 -11.46
CA THR A 233 12.63 -12.69 -11.24
C THR A 233 11.97 -12.22 -12.54
N GLY A 234 12.61 -12.36 -13.69
CA GLY A 234 12.02 -11.99 -14.99
C GLY A 234 10.84 -12.88 -15.34
N THR A 235 10.94 -14.18 -15.03
CA THR A 235 9.82 -15.12 -15.18
C THR A 235 8.68 -14.80 -14.21
N ILE A 236 9.00 -14.47 -12.95
CA ILE A 236 8.01 -14.07 -11.95
C ILE A 236 7.27 -12.80 -12.39
N ILE A 237 7.98 -11.76 -12.85
CA ILE A 237 7.37 -10.52 -13.34
C ILE A 237 6.42 -10.82 -14.50
N MET A 238 6.86 -11.60 -15.49
CA MET A 238 6.02 -11.98 -16.62
C MET A 238 4.72 -12.66 -16.18
N ILE A 239 4.80 -13.56 -15.19
CA ILE A 239 3.63 -14.28 -14.67
C ILE A 239 2.72 -13.36 -13.86
N ILE A 240 3.26 -12.55 -12.94
CA ILE A 240 2.48 -11.75 -11.99
C ILE A 240 1.96 -10.44 -12.59
N SER A 241 2.46 -9.99 -13.74
CA SER A 241 2.03 -8.75 -14.41
C SER A 241 0.51 -8.58 -14.63
N PRO A 242 -0.30 -9.63 -14.90
CA PRO A 242 -1.77 -9.52 -15.02
C PRO A 242 -2.46 -8.92 -13.78
N VAL A 243 -1.84 -9.02 -12.61
CA VAL A 243 -2.30 -8.36 -11.37
C VAL A 243 -2.47 -6.85 -11.57
N ILE A 244 -1.70 -6.21 -12.47
CA ILE A 244 -1.82 -4.78 -12.76
C ILE A 244 -3.23 -4.43 -13.24
N ILE A 245 -3.85 -5.29 -14.06
CA ILE A 245 -5.20 -5.07 -14.60
C ILE A 245 -6.24 -5.27 -13.48
N PHE A 246 -6.14 -6.37 -12.73
CA PHE A 246 -7.10 -6.69 -11.69
C PHE A 246 -7.08 -5.67 -10.54
N ILE A 247 -5.90 -5.28 -10.05
CA ILE A 247 -5.83 -4.24 -9.01
C ILE A 247 -6.30 -2.90 -9.55
N ALA A 248 -6.05 -2.56 -10.81
CA ALA A 248 -6.56 -1.33 -11.41
C ALA A 248 -8.10 -1.28 -11.43
N TRP A 249 -8.75 -2.38 -11.83
CA TRP A 249 -10.20 -2.50 -11.80
C TRP A 249 -10.74 -2.50 -10.38
N SER A 250 -10.14 -3.29 -9.48
CA SER A 250 -10.51 -3.32 -8.06
C SER A 250 -10.35 -1.95 -7.38
N ASN A 251 -9.36 -1.16 -7.80
CA ASN A 251 -9.20 0.21 -7.30
C ASN A 251 -10.37 1.11 -7.70
N VAL A 252 -10.85 1.02 -8.94
CA VAL A 252 -12.00 1.82 -9.39
C VAL A 252 -13.29 1.34 -8.71
N LEU A 253 -13.58 0.05 -8.74
CA LEU A 253 -14.82 -0.48 -8.19
C LEU A 253 -14.85 -0.38 -6.66
N GLY A 254 -13.82 -0.87 -5.99
CA GLY A 254 -13.71 -0.83 -4.54
C GLY A 254 -13.51 0.57 -3.98
N GLN A 255 -12.42 1.24 -4.35
CA GLN A 255 -12.05 2.51 -3.72
C GLN A 255 -12.77 3.72 -4.31
N GLN A 256 -13.10 3.73 -5.60
CA GLN A 256 -13.74 4.91 -6.22
C GLN A 256 -15.27 4.83 -6.24
N TYR A 257 -15.87 3.64 -6.13
CA TYR A 257 -17.32 3.47 -6.10
C TYR A 257 -17.84 2.98 -4.74
N LEU A 258 -17.59 1.72 -4.37
CA LEU A 258 -18.17 1.09 -3.18
C LEU A 258 -17.89 1.89 -1.89
N LEU A 259 -16.64 2.32 -1.70
CA LEU A 259 -16.24 3.07 -0.51
C LEU A 259 -16.95 4.46 -0.42
N PRO A 260 -16.96 5.30 -1.47
CA PRO A 260 -17.73 6.54 -1.48
C PRO A 260 -19.25 6.39 -1.34
N THR A 261 -19.84 5.31 -1.85
CA THR A 261 -21.29 5.08 -1.78
C THR A 261 -21.75 4.47 -0.45
N GLY A 262 -20.80 4.08 0.41
CA GLY A 262 -21.08 3.51 1.74
C GLY A 262 -21.22 1.98 1.76
N GLU A 263 -20.97 1.31 0.64
CA GLU A 263 -21.01 -0.15 0.46
C GLU A 263 -19.73 -0.82 1.02
N ASN A 264 -19.45 -0.52 2.29
CA ASN A 264 -18.24 -0.97 2.97
C ASN A 264 -18.22 -2.48 3.20
N THR A 265 -19.39 -3.11 3.29
CA THR A 265 -19.53 -4.56 3.57
C THR A 265 -19.10 -5.37 2.36
N GLU A 266 -19.51 -4.94 1.18
CA GLU A 266 -19.26 -5.49 -0.14
C GLU A 266 -17.77 -5.36 -0.46
N TYR A 267 -17.22 -4.15 -0.23
CA TYR A 267 -15.78 -3.92 -0.33
C TYR A 267 -14.99 -4.84 0.61
N THR A 268 -15.40 -4.94 1.87
CA THR A 268 -14.74 -5.80 2.86
C THR A 268 -14.81 -7.28 2.49
N LEU A 269 -15.99 -7.75 2.08
CA LEU A 269 -16.21 -9.13 1.66
C LEU A 269 -15.31 -9.48 0.47
N SER A 270 -15.23 -8.62 -0.54
CA SER A 270 -14.38 -8.84 -1.72
C SER A 270 -12.91 -9.07 -1.34
N VAL A 271 -12.37 -8.23 -0.46
CA VAL A 271 -10.98 -8.29 -0.02
C VAL A 271 -10.73 -9.50 0.87
N VAL A 272 -11.65 -9.81 1.78
CA VAL A 272 -11.54 -10.98 2.68
C VAL A 272 -11.61 -12.28 1.88
N CYS A 273 -12.52 -12.40 0.91
CA CYS A 273 -12.58 -13.52 -0.02
C CYS A 273 -11.26 -13.67 -0.77
N GLY A 274 -10.70 -12.56 -1.29
CA GLY A 274 -9.39 -12.55 -1.92
C GLY A 274 -8.27 -13.05 -1.02
N ALA A 275 -8.23 -12.59 0.24
CA ALA A 275 -7.22 -13.02 1.21
C ALA A 275 -7.32 -14.52 1.53
N ILE A 276 -8.54 -15.05 1.70
CA ILE A 276 -8.78 -16.48 1.94
C ILE A 276 -8.35 -17.31 0.73
N ILE A 277 -8.77 -16.91 -0.48
CA ILE A 277 -8.39 -17.59 -1.73
C ILE A 277 -6.88 -17.55 -1.92
N ASN A 278 -6.24 -16.41 -1.69
CA ASN A 278 -4.79 -16.28 -1.76
C ASN A 278 -4.09 -17.27 -0.83
N PHE A 279 -4.52 -17.33 0.44
CA PHE A 279 -3.94 -18.23 1.42
C PHE A 279 -4.07 -19.70 1.02
N ILE A 280 -5.28 -20.12 0.60
CA ILE A 280 -5.55 -21.50 0.18
C ILE A 280 -4.69 -21.87 -1.05
N VAL A 281 -4.71 -21.03 -2.09
CA VAL A 281 -3.97 -21.30 -3.32
C VAL A 281 -2.46 -21.29 -3.07
N ASN A 282 -1.95 -20.35 -2.28
CA ASN A 282 -0.55 -20.33 -1.90
C ASN A 282 -0.15 -21.58 -1.14
N LEU A 283 -0.97 -22.05 -0.19
CA LEU A 283 -0.66 -23.24 0.60
C LEU A 283 -0.53 -24.48 -0.30
N LEU A 284 -1.36 -24.58 -1.33
CA LEU A 284 -1.34 -25.67 -2.31
C LEU A 284 -0.17 -25.56 -3.29
N LEU A 285 0.12 -24.35 -3.81
CA LEU A 285 1.08 -24.16 -4.90
C LEU A 285 2.50 -23.87 -4.43
N VAL A 286 2.71 -23.23 -3.28
CA VAL A 286 4.05 -22.77 -2.84
C VAL A 286 5.01 -23.94 -2.65
N ARG A 287 4.50 -25.10 -2.20
CA ARG A 287 5.32 -26.28 -1.93
C ARG A 287 5.90 -26.92 -3.20
N ASN A 288 5.19 -26.82 -4.32
CA ASN A 288 5.58 -27.44 -5.58
C ASN A 288 6.17 -26.44 -6.59
N PHE A 289 5.72 -25.18 -6.55
CA PHE A 289 6.06 -24.15 -7.53
C PHE A 289 6.75 -22.91 -6.95
N THR A 290 7.06 -22.90 -5.64
CA THR A 290 7.75 -21.82 -4.94
C THR A 290 7.20 -20.42 -5.28
N SER A 291 8.06 -19.47 -5.69
CA SER A 291 7.68 -18.09 -6.06
C SER A 291 6.72 -18.00 -7.26
N ILE A 292 6.75 -18.98 -8.17
CA ILE A 292 5.78 -19.05 -9.28
C ILE A 292 4.40 -19.39 -8.74
N GLY A 293 4.32 -20.34 -7.80
CA GLY A 293 3.07 -20.71 -7.14
C GLY A 293 2.41 -19.53 -6.43
N VAL A 294 3.19 -18.73 -5.71
CA VAL A 294 2.70 -17.51 -5.05
C VAL A 294 2.26 -16.44 -6.05
N SER A 295 2.93 -16.34 -7.20
CA SER A 295 2.53 -15.41 -8.26
C SER A 295 1.16 -15.79 -8.82
N ILE A 296 0.92 -17.07 -9.09
CA ILE A 296 -0.37 -17.58 -9.55
C ILE A 296 -1.45 -17.36 -8.49
N GLY A 297 -1.15 -17.68 -7.22
CA GLY A 297 -2.07 -17.43 -6.10
C GLY A 297 -2.43 -15.96 -5.93
N THR A 298 -1.50 -15.05 -6.21
CA THR A 298 -1.76 -13.61 -6.19
C THR A 298 -2.69 -13.20 -7.34
N ILE A 299 -2.48 -13.70 -8.56
CA ILE A 299 -3.36 -13.41 -9.71
C ILE A 299 -4.79 -13.89 -9.44
N ILE A 300 -4.94 -15.13 -8.96
CA ILE A 300 -6.25 -15.72 -8.68
C ILE A 300 -6.96 -14.95 -7.57
N ALA A 301 -6.24 -14.55 -6.53
CA ALA A 301 -6.80 -13.73 -5.46
C ALA A 301 -7.31 -12.39 -5.99
N GLU A 302 -6.49 -11.64 -6.73
CA GLU A 302 -6.88 -10.33 -7.27
C GLU A 302 -8.01 -10.42 -8.28
N PHE A 303 -8.02 -11.48 -9.10
CA PHE A 303 -9.16 -11.80 -9.96
C PHE A 303 -10.44 -12.04 -9.15
N SER A 304 -10.36 -12.79 -8.05
CA SER A 304 -11.52 -13.04 -7.19
C SER A 304 -12.04 -11.77 -6.52
N VAL A 305 -11.15 -10.90 -6.01
CA VAL A 305 -11.53 -9.59 -5.44
C VAL A 305 -12.27 -8.77 -6.48
N THR A 306 -11.70 -8.68 -7.69
CA THR A 306 -12.28 -7.90 -8.78
C THR A 306 -13.62 -8.46 -9.22
N SER A 307 -13.75 -9.79 -9.30
CA SER A 307 -15.00 -10.46 -9.65
C SER A 307 -16.11 -10.17 -8.63
N VAL A 308 -15.80 -10.28 -7.34
CA VAL A 308 -16.77 -9.99 -6.26
C VAL A 308 -17.18 -8.52 -6.26
N GLN A 309 -16.30 -7.59 -6.64
CA GLN A 309 -16.68 -6.17 -6.73
C GLN A 309 -17.48 -5.83 -7.98
N PHE A 310 -17.45 -6.70 -9.00
CA PHE A 310 -18.14 -6.46 -10.27
C PHE A 310 -19.61 -6.88 -10.22
N PHE A 311 -19.94 -7.88 -9.40
CA PHE A 311 -21.28 -8.45 -9.23
C PHE A 311 -21.93 -7.96 -7.93
#